data_AF-A0A537DTX5-F1
#
_entry.id   AF-A0A537DTX5-F1
#
_cell.length_a   1.000
_cell.length_b   1.000
_cell.length_c   1.000
_cell.angle_alpha   90.00
_cell.angle_beta   90.00
_cell.angle_gamma   90.00
#
_symmetry.space_group_name_H-M   'P 1'
#
loop_
_entity.id
_entity.type
_entity.pdbx_description
1 polymer ?
#
loop_
_entity_poly.entity_id
_entity_poly.type
_entity_poly.pdbx_seq_one_letter_code
_entity_poly.pdbx_strand_id
1 'polypeptide(L)'
;AEVDRVIGIGGAQAVGALAYGTRSVPRVDKIVGPGNVYVAEAKRQVFGQVGIDMLAGPSEILVIADGRTPADWLAMDLFSQAEHDEAAQALLLSPQSSYLDQVELSMKRLLPAMPRREIIAASLEARGALIETRDLEEACALANRIAPEHLELSVEDPQAWLPKLKHAGAIFLGRWSSEAIGDYCAGPNHVLPTAGSARFSSPLGVYDFQKRSSVIGVSQAAAARLGKLAAVLAEGEGLTAHARSAQMRFK
;
A
#
# COMPACT_ATOMS: atom_id res chain seq x y z
N ALA A 1 -6.54 -8.59 -19.44
CA ALA A 1 -5.59 -9.44 -18.72
C ALA A 1 -5.62 -10.83 -19.35
N GLU A 2 -4.48 -11.38 -19.76
CA GLU A 2 -4.38 -12.73 -20.35
C GLU A 2 -4.26 -13.77 -19.23
N VAL A 3 -5.39 -14.14 -18.63
CA VAL A 3 -5.42 -15.12 -17.52
C VAL A 3 -5.48 -16.54 -18.09
N ASP A 4 -4.52 -17.39 -17.75
CA ASP A 4 -4.44 -18.78 -18.24
C ASP A 4 -5.54 -19.69 -17.68
N ARG A 5 -5.93 -19.49 -16.40
CA ARG A 5 -6.87 -20.36 -15.68
C ARG A 5 -7.72 -19.59 -14.69
N VAL A 6 -9.01 -19.92 -14.63
CA VAL A 6 -9.96 -19.45 -13.61
C VAL A 6 -10.44 -20.64 -12.81
N ILE A 7 -10.39 -20.53 -11.48
CA ILE A 7 -10.78 -21.59 -10.56
C ILE A 7 -11.84 -21.00 -9.63
N GLY A 8 -13.03 -21.61 -9.61
CA GLY A 8 -14.18 -21.14 -8.81
C GLY A 8 -14.05 -21.46 -7.32
N ILE A 9 -12.99 -20.96 -6.66
CA ILE A 9 -12.74 -21.08 -5.23
C ILE A 9 -12.32 -19.71 -4.67
N GLY A 10 -12.64 -19.43 -3.40
CA GLY A 10 -12.25 -18.19 -2.71
C GLY A 10 -11.83 -18.46 -1.27
N GLY A 11 -11.54 -17.41 -0.50
CA GLY A 11 -11.22 -17.50 0.92
C GLY A 11 -9.87 -18.14 1.25
N ALA A 12 -9.67 -18.48 2.52
CA ALA A 12 -8.44 -19.08 3.02
C ALA A 12 -8.07 -20.39 2.30
N GLN A 13 -9.06 -21.19 1.93
CA GLN A 13 -8.90 -22.44 1.19
C GLN A 13 -8.32 -22.23 -0.22
N ALA A 14 -8.64 -21.12 -0.89
CA ALA A 14 -8.04 -20.78 -2.18
C ALA A 14 -6.55 -20.44 -2.04
N VAL A 15 -6.21 -19.66 -1.01
CA VAL A 15 -4.82 -19.33 -0.68
C VAL A 15 -4.03 -20.59 -0.37
N GLY A 16 -4.57 -21.49 0.47
CA GLY A 16 -3.95 -22.77 0.78
C GLY A 16 -3.76 -23.65 -0.46
N ALA A 17 -4.77 -23.74 -1.32
CA ALA A 17 -4.68 -24.51 -2.56
C ALA A 17 -3.59 -23.99 -3.51
N LEU A 18 -3.42 -22.67 -3.60
CA LEU A 18 -2.36 -22.03 -4.39
C LEU A 18 -0.98 -22.20 -3.76
N ALA A 19 -0.87 -22.13 -2.43
CA ALA A 19 0.40 -22.20 -1.72
C ALA A 19 0.99 -23.63 -1.66
N TYR A 20 0.12 -24.63 -1.48
CA TYR A 20 0.52 -26.03 -1.28
C TYR A 20 0.28 -26.92 -2.50
N GLY A 21 -0.59 -26.48 -3.42
CA GLY A 21 -1.05 -27.30 -4.53
C GLY A 21 -2.10 -28.35 -4.10
N THR A 22 -2.94 -28.75 -5.04
CA THR A 22 -3.91 -29.84 -4.90
C THR A 22 -3.93 -30.68 -6.18
N ARG A 23 -4.82 -31.70 -6.26
CA ARG A 23 -5.02 -32.47 -7.50
C ARG A 23 -5.45 -31.61 -8.69
N SER A 24 -6.09 -30.47 -8.45
CA SER A 24 -6.68 -29.63 -9.51
C SER A 24 -6.12 -28.19 -9.55
N VAL A 25 -5.47 -27.75 -8.47
CA VAL A 25 -4.87 -26.41 -8.35
C VAL A 25 -3.35 -26.58 -8.30
N PRO A 26 -2.59 -26.12 -9.30
CA PRO A 26 -1.14 -26.19 -9.25
C PRO A 26 -0.62 -25.25 -8.15
N ARG A 27 0.47 -25.64 -7.50
CA ARG A 27 1.21 -24.74 -6.61
C ARG A 27 1.79 -23.57 -7.41
N VAL A 28 1.72 -22.37 -6.85
CA VAL A 28 2.36 -21.15 -7.40
C VAL A 28 3.52 -20.69 -6.54
N ASP A 29 4.35 -19.79 -7.08
CA ASP A 29 5.49 -19.21 -6.34
C ASP A 29 5.15 -17.90 -5.64
N LYS A 30 4.12 -17.18 -6.09
CA LYS A 30 3.62 -15.94 -5.47
C LYS A 30 2.10 -15.85 -5.57
N ILE A 31 1.46 -15.35 -4.52
CA ILE A 31 0.03 -15.06 -4.46
C ILE A 31 -0.14 -13.55 -4.26
N VAL A 32 -0.96 -12.93 -5.10
CA VAL A 32 -1.25 -11.49 -5.05
C VAL A 32 -2.75 -11.26 -5.00
N GLY A 33 -3.15 -10.07 -4.55
CA GLY A 33 -4.54 -9.64 -4.49
C GLY A 33 -5.02 -9.46 -3.04
N PRO A 34 -5.86 -8.44 -2.80
CA PRO A 34 -6.46 -8.22 -1.49
C PRO A 34 -7.56 -9.27 -1.21
N GLY A 35 -8.02 -9.28 0.03
CA GLY A 35 -9.17 -10.07 0.43
C GLY A 35 -9.54 -9.77 1.88
N ASN A 36 -10.63 -10.38 2.35
CA ASN A 36 -11.07 -10.21 3.73
C ASN A 36 -10.04 -10.76 4.75
N VAL A 37 -10.36 -10.59 6.03
CA VAL A 37 -9.51 -11.01 7.16
C VAL A 37 -9.03 -12.47 7.07
N TYR A 38 -9.83 -13.39 6.51
CA TYR A 38 -9.45 -14.79 6.35
C TYR A 38 -8.41 -14.99 5.24
N VAL A 39 -8.55 -14.26 4.13
CA VAL A 39 -7.56 -14.27 3.04
C VAL A 39 -6.25 -13.65 3.50
N ALA A 40 -6.31 -12.52 4.22
CA ALA A 40 -5.14 -11.85 4.77
C ALA A 40 -4.38 -12.75 5.76
N GLU A 41 -5.07 -13.38 6.70
CA GLU A 41 -4.45 -14.31 7.65
C GLU A 41 -3.89 -15.55 6.96
N ALA A 42 -4.59 -16.12 5.96
CA ALA A 42 -4.07 -17.23 5.19
C ALA A 42 -2.79 -16.86 4.43
N LYS A 43 -2.74 -15.68 3.80
CA LYS A 43 -1.53 -15.14 3.14
C LYS A 43 -0.38 -14.99 4.14
N ARG A 44 -0.66 -14.50 5.35
CA ARG A 44 0.34 -14.38 6.42
C ARG A 44 0.93 -15.74 6.81
N GLN A 45 0.09 -16.76 6.95
CA GLN A 45 0.55 -18.11 7.35
C GLN A 45 1.39 -18.80 6.27
N VAL A 46 1.10 -18.55 4.98
CA VAL A 46 1.84 -19.18 3.87
C VAL A 46 3.07 -18.38 3.42
N PHE A 47 3.28 -17.18 3.95
CA PHE A 47 4.43 -16.35 3.60
C PHE A 47 5.74 -17.05 3.95
N GLY A 48 6.69 -17.07 3.01
CA GLY A 48 7.96 -17.79 3.11
C GLY A 48 7.92 -19.17 2.46
N GLN A 49 6.75 -19.83 2.42
CA GLN A 49 6.51 -20.99 1.55
C GLN A 49 6.22 -20.54 0.10
N VAL A 50 5.50 -19.42 -0.03
CA VAL A 50 5.30 -18.68 -1.28
C VAL A 50 5.52 -17.19 -1.02
N GLY A 51 5.81 -16.44 -2.08
CA GLY A 51 5.75 -14.99 -2.02
C GLY A 51 4.31 -14.50 -1.82
N ILE A 52 4.17 -13.38 -1.13
CA ILE A 52 2.95 -12.57 -1.14
C ILE A 52 3.32 -11.16 -1.57
N ASP A 53 2.36 -10.41 -2.11
CA ASP A 53 2.48 -8.96 -2.34
C ASP A 53 2.56 -8.21 -1.01
N MET A 54 1.51 -8.28 -0.21
CA MET A 54 1.38 -7.59 1.07
C MET A 54 0.27 -8.22 1.93
N LEU A 55 0.30 -7.89 3.22
CA LEU A 55 -0.82 -8.14 4.13
C LEU A 55 -1.73 -6.92 4.08
N ALA A 56 -2.86 -7.06 3.37
CA ALA A 56 -3.88 -6.02 3.33
C ALA A 56 -4.55 -5.92 4.72
N GLY A 57 -4.47 -4.74 5.32
CA GLY A 57 -5.40 -4.28 6.35
C GLY A 57 -6.64 -3.62 5.72
N PRO A 58 -7.52 -3.03 6.55
CA PRO A 58 -8.69 -2.29 6.07
C PRO A 58 -8.28 -1.14 5.14
N SER A 59 -9.11 -0.82 4.16
CA SER A 59 -8.82 0.24 3.19
C SER A 59 -9.04 1.64 3.76
N GLU A 60 -8.30 2.63 3.24
CA GLU A 60 -8.17 3.94 3.86
C GLU A 60 -8.03 5.08 2.83
N ILE A 61 -8.83 6.14 2.98
CA ILE A 61 -8.67 7.40 2.27
C ILE A 61 -8.35 8.52 3.25
N LEU A 62 -7.38 9.36 2.90
CA LEU A 62 -7.09 10.61 3.57
C LEU A 62 -7.17 11.74 2.56
N VAL A 63 -8.01 12.73 2.81
CA VAL A 63 -8.10 13.93 1.99
C VAL A 63 -7.52 15.13 2.73
N ILE A 64 -6.67 15.91 2.06
CA ILE A 64 -6.22 17.23 2.52
C ILE A 64 -6.90 18.28 1.66
N ALA A 65 -7.65 19.20 2.27
CA ALA A 65 -8.40 20.22 1.55
C ALA A 65 -8.20 21.65 2.06
N ASP A 66 -8.12 22.62 1.14
CA ASP A 66 -7.96 24.05 1.43
C ASP A 66 -9.29 24.83 1.46
N GLY A 67 -10.42 24.13 1.44
CA GLY A 67 -11.75 24.70 1.50
C GLY A 67 -12.32 25.20 0.17
N ARG A 68 -11.60 25.03 -0.96
CA ARG A 68 -12.04 25.53 -2.27
C ARG A 68 -12.73 24.51 -3.16
N THR A 69 -12.68 23.24 -2.80
CA THR A 69 -13.40 22.19 -3.51
C THR A 69 -14.84 22.12 -2.98
N PRO A 70 -15.87 21.95 -3.82
CA PRO A 70 -17.24 21.83 -3.34
C PRO A 70 -17.39 20.74 -2.28
N ALA A 71 -18.07 21.04 -1.17
CA ALA A 71 -18.22 20.11 -0.05
C ALA A 71 -18.88 18.77 -0.45
N ASP A 72 -19.78 18.81 -1.43
CA ASP A 72 -20.46 17.62 -1.97
C ASP A 72 -19.50 16.65 -2.66
N TRP A 73 -18.40 17.16 -3.24
CA TRP A 73 -17.40 16.30 -3.86
C TRP A 73 -16.61 15.55 -2.80
N LEU A 74 -16.14 16.27 -1.78
CA LEU A 74 -15.42 15.66 -0.64
C LEU A 74 -16.29 14.65 0.11
N ALA A 75 -17.59 14.93 0.26
CA ALA A 75 -18.52 13.96 0.83
C ALA A 75 -18.58 12.68 0.00
N MET A 76 -18.60 12.79 -1.33
CA MET A 76 -18.58 11.63 -2.23
C MET A 76 -17.24 10.89 -2.23
N ASP A 77 -16.11 11.58 -2.18
CA ASP A 77 -14.77 10.96 -2.12
C ASP A 77 -14.58 10.21 -0.78
N LEU A 78 -15.07 10.76 0.33
CA LEU A 78 -15.09 10.04 1.62
C LEU A 78 -16.03 8.83 1.59
N PHE A 79 -17.19 8.95 0.94
CA PHE A 79 -18.14 7.84 0.80
C PHE A 79 -17.62 6.75 -0.13
N SER A 80 -16.88 7.08 -1.19
CA SER A 80 -16.36 6.09 -2.12
C SER A 80 -15.46 5.09 -1.42
N GLN A 81 -14.64 5.53 -0.46
CA GLN A 81 -13.86 4.61 0.35
C GLN A 81 -14.70 3.91 1.43
N ALA A 82 -15.54 4.66 2.15
CA ALA A 82 -16.33 4.14 3.27
C ALA A 82 -17.37 3.09 2.85
N GLU A 83 -17.80 3.09 1.59
CA GLU A 83 -18.72 2.08 1.11
C GLU A 83 -18.07 0.71 0.90
N HIS A 84 -16.74 0.58 0.84
CA HIS A 84 -16.08 -0.71 0.61
C HIS A 84 -16.40 -1.73 1.70
N ASP A 85 -16.21 -1.34 2.97
CA ASP A 85 -16.30 -2.22 4.14
C ASP A 85 -16.58 -1.40 5.42
N GLU A 86 -17.27 -1.97 6.41
CA GLU A 86 -17.54 -1.29 7.69
C GLU A 86 -16.25 -0.94 8.46
N ALA A 87 -15.15 -1.64 8.19
CA ALA A 87 -13.84 -1.36 8.78
C ALA A 87 -13.00 -0.36 7.97
N ALA A 88 -13.48 0.14 6.83
CA ALA A 88 -12.80 1.16 6.04
C ALA A 88 -12.66 2.46 6.82
N GLN A 89 -11.67 3.28 6.47
CA GLN A 89 -11.40 4.57 7.13
C GLN A 89 -11.43 5.71 6.11
N ALA A 90 -12.15 6.78 6.45
CA ALA A 90 -12.23 7.98 5.63
C ALA A 90 -11.96 9.23 6.47
N LEU A 91 -10.88 9.95 6.15
CA LEU A 91 -10.37 11.06 6.94
C LEU A 91 -10.28 12.32 6.08
N LEU A 92 -10.68 13.47 6.63
CA LEU A 92 -10.49 14.78 6.01
C LEU A 92 -9.66 15.68 6.94
N LEU A 93 -8.59 16.26 6.42
CA LEU A 93 -7.77 17.29 7.07
C LEU A 93 -8.01 18.64 6.39
N SER A 94 -8.33 19.67 7.18
CA SER A 94 -8.42 21.04 6.66
C SER A 94 -8.10 22.07 7.72
N PRO A 95 -7.48 23.21 7.37
CA PRO A 95 -7.28 24.31 8.31
C PRO A 95 -8.50 25.22 8.49
N GLN A 96 -9.62 24.91 7.84
CA GLN A 96 -10.84 25.71 7.90
C GLN A 96 -11.97 24.90 8.56
N SER A 97 -12.21 25.12 9.85
CA SER A 97 -13.33 24.50 10.59
C SER A 97 -14.68 24.72 9.90
N SER A 98 -14.94 25.93 9.39
CA SER A 98 -16.17 26.23 8.67
C SER A 98 -16.35 25.42 7.38
N TYR A 99 -15.26 24.94 6.78
CA TYR A 99 -15.31 24.05 5.63
C TYR A 99 -15.58 22.60 6.05
N LEU A 100 -15.00 22.14 7.17
CA LEU A 100 -15.32 20.84 7.74
C LEU A 100 -16.81 20.72 8.10
N ASP A 101 -17.39 21.78 8.69
CA ASP A 101 -18.83 21.85 8.97
C ASP A 101 -19.67 21.73 7.69
N GLN A 102 -19.24 22.36 6.59
CA GLN A 102 -19.92 22.27 5.30
C GLN A 102 -19.87 20.84 4.72
N VAL A 103 -18.73 20.16 4.83
CA VAL A 103 -18.58 18.76 4.41
C VAL A 103 -19.46 17.86 5.27
N GLU A 104 -19.48 18.05 6.60
CA GLU A 104 -20.33 17.27 7.50
C GLU A 104 -21.83 17.42 7.15
N LEU A 105 -22.28 18.66 6.89
CA LEU A 105 -23.64 18.94 6.45
C LEU A 105 -23.95 18.29 5.09
N SER A 106 -22.99 18.30 4.17
CA SER A 106 -23.14 17.65 2.87
C SER A 106 -23.26 16.13 3.01
N MET A 107 -22.40 15.51 3.85
CA MET A 107 -22.47 14.09 4.17
C MET A 107 -23.85 13.72 4.74
N LYS A 108 -24.36 14.47 5.73
CA LYS A 108 -25.70 14.26 6.31
C LYS A 108 -26.81 14.35 5.27
N ARG A 109 -26.69 15.26 4.30
CA ARG A 109 -27.67 15.44 3.22
C ARG A 109 -27.62 14.34 2.17
N LEU A 110 -26.43 13.87 1.81
CA LEU A 110 -26.22 12.94 0.69
C LEU A 110 -26.33 11.47 1.12
N LEU A 111 -25.93 11.12 2.35
CA LEU A 111 -25.94 9.75 2.85
C LEU A 111 -27.28 9.00 2.70
N PRO A 112 -28.46 9.61 2.95
CA PRO A 112 -29.74 8.90 2.83
C PRO A 112 -30.04 8.34 1.43
N ALA A 113 -29.45 8.94 0.38
CA ALA A 113 -29.63 8.53 -1.01
C ALA A 113 -28.65 7.42 -1.44
N MET A 114 -27.63 7.10 -0.62
CA MET A 114 -26.63 6.10 -0.97
C MET A 114 -27.19 4.68 -0.83
N PRO A 115 -27.03 3.79 -1.84
CA PRO A 115 -27.49 2.41 -1.74
C PRO A 115 -26.85 1.63 -0.60
N ARG A 116 -25.55 1.87 -0.33
CA ARG A 116 -24.77 1.23 0.74
C ARG A 116 -24.68 2.08 2.02
N ARG A 117 -25.67 2.96 2.28
CA ARG A 117 -25.64 3.92 3.40
C ARG A 117 -25.38 3.32 4.77
N GLU A 118 -25.80 2.09 5.02
CA GLU A 118 -25.60 1.41 6.31
C GLU A 118 -24.12 1.09 6.54
N ILE A 119 -23.42 0.62 5.50
CA ILE A 119 -21.98 0.33 5.53
C ILE A 119 -21.19 1.64 5.63
N ILE A 120 -21.55 2.64 4.82
CA ILE A 120 -20.94 3.97 4.87
C ILE A 120 -21.07 4.57 6.27
N ALA A 121 -22.26 4.53 6.87
CA ALA A 121 -22.50 5.06 8.20
C ALA A 121 -21.66 4.35 9.26
N ALA A 122 -21.60 3.01 9.22
CA ALA A 122 -20.81 2.22 10.16
C ALA A 122 -19.30 2.52 10.06
N SER A 123 -18.76 2.61 8.84
CA SER A 123 -17.35 2.98 8.59
C SER A 123 -17.05 4.38 9.12
N LEU A 124 -17.90 5.37 8.83
CA LEU A 124 -17.70 6.74 9.27
C LEU A 124 -17.83 6.91 10.78
N GLU A 125 -18.77 6.23 11.43
CA GLU A 125 -18.94 6.27 12.88
C GLU A 125 -17.77 5.62 13.61
N ALA A 126 -17.28 4.48 13.11
CA ALA A 126 -16.20 3.74 13.77
C ALA A 126 -14.81 4.33 13.51
N ARG A 127 -14.56 4.82 12.29
CA ARG A 127 -13.22 5.16 11.81
C ARG A 127 -13.13 6.42 10.95
N GLY A 128 -14.23 7.12 10.71
CA GLY A 128 -14.24 8.40 10.02
C GLY A 128 -13.84 9.55 10.92
N ALA A 129 -13.23 10.60 10.36
CA ALA A 129 -12.97 11.83 11.09
C ALA A 129 -12.80 13.05 10.16
N LEU A 130 -13.35 14.18 10.59
CA LEU A 130 -13.06 15.51 10.04
C LEU A 130 -12.16 16.22 11.04
N ILE A 131 -10.95 16.59 10.63
CA ILE A 131 -9.88 17.04 11.54
C ILE A 131 -9.45 18.45 11.14
N GLU A 132 -9.64 19.39 12.06
CA GLU A 132 -9.10 20.74 11.94
C GLU A 132 -7.59 20.71 12.20
N THR A 133 -6.82 21.28 11.27
CA THR A 133 -5.37 21.47 11.38
C THR A 133 -5.05 22.95 11.52
N ARG A 134 -3.89 23.31 12.06
CA ARG A 134 -3.45 24.72 12.14
C ARG A 134 -3.21 25.32 10.75
N ASP A 135 -2.64 24.53 9.85
CA ASP A 135 -2.32 24.90 8.47
C ASP A 135 -2.12 23.64 7.60
N LEU A 136 -1.87 23.83 6.30
CA LEU A 136 -1.61 22.74 5.37
C LEU A 136 -0.26 22.02 5.62
N GLU A 137 0.69 22.68 6.29
CA GLU A 137 1.97 22.05 6.64
C GLU A 137 1.75 20.99 7.74
N GLU A 138 0.93 21.30 8.74
CA GLU A 138 0.48 20.34 9.75
C GLU A 138 -0.34 19.21 9.12
N ALA A 139 -1.24 19.51 8.17
CA ALA A 139 -1.98 18.48 7.45
C ALA A 139 -1.04 17.51 6.72
N CYS A 140 -0.02 18.01 6.02
CA CYS A 140 1.00 17.16 5.38
C CYS A 140 1.81 16.34 6.40
N ALA A 141 2.15 16.92 7.56
CA ALA A 141 2.86 16.22 8.62
C ALA A 141 2.02 15.08 9.23
N LEU A 142 0.72 15.32 9.43
CA LEU A 142 -0.23 14.30 9.88
C LEU A 142 -0.43 13.21 8.83
N ALA A 143 -0.56 13.57 7.55
CA ALA A 143 -0.65 12.60 6.46
C ALA A 143 0.57 11.67 6.41
N ASN A 144 1.77 12.20 6.57
CA ASN A 144 3.00 11.40 6.69
C ASN A 144 3.01 10.51 7.94
N ARG A 145 2.33 10.92 9.02
CA ARG A 145 2.18 10.13 10.24
C ARG A 145 1.13 9.02 10.08
N ILE A 146 0.09 9.25 9.29
CA ILE A 146 -0.94 8.26 8.99
C ILE A 146 -0.38 7.24 7.98
N ALA A 147 0.32 7.71 6.95
CA ALA A 147 0.80 6.90 5.82
C ALA A 147 -0.36 6.14 5.14
N PRO A 148 -1.35 6.86 4.60
CA PRO A 148 -2.60 6.28 4.11
C PRO A 148 -2.38 5.44 2.84
N GLU A 149 -3.36 4.59 2.55
CA GLU A 149 -3.48 3.87 1.29
C GLU A 149 -3.71 4.88 0.14
N HIS A 150 -4.81 5.63 0.19
CA HIS A 150 -5.13 6.71 -0.75
C HIS A 150 -4.96 8.09 -0.10
N LEU A 151 -4.26 9.00 -0.77
CA LEU A 151 -4.12 10.39 -0.35
C LEU A 151 -4.61 11.34 -1.44
N GLU A 152 -5.71 12.03 -1.20
CA GLU A 152 -6.15 13.12 -2.07
C GLU A 152 -5.64 14.47 -1.57
N LEU A 153 -5.02 15.22 -2.47
CA LEU A 153 -4.52 16.57 -2.20
C LEU A 153 -5.40 17.58 -2.95
N SER A 154 -6.55 17.89 -2.35
CA SER A 154 -7.61 18.74 -2.89
C SER A 154 -7.38 20.21 -2.54
N VAL A 155 -6.32 20.80 -3.10
CA VAL A 155 -5.90 22.19 -2.86
C VAL A 155 -5.69 22.95 -4.17
N GLU A 156 -5.57 24.28 -4.12
CA GLU A 156 -5.36 25.13 -5.29
C GLU A 156 -4.04 24.85 -6.02
N ASP A 157 -2.92 24.75 -5.30
CA ASP A 157 -1.59 24.45 -5.86
C ASP A 157 -1.04 23.13 -5.28
N PRO A 158 -1.53 21.95 -5.75
CA PRO A 158 -1.11 20.66 -5.20
C PRO A 158 0.35 20.35 -5.48
N GLN A 159 0.96 20.96 -6.51
CA GLN A 159 2.36 20.74 -6.86
C GLN A 159 3.33 21.32 -5.83
N ALA A 160 2.98 22.45 -5.22
CA ALA A 160 3.77 23.04 -4.14
C ALA A 160 3.84 22.16 -2.88
N TRP A 161 2.79 21.38 -2.62
CA TRP A 161 2.67 20.56 -1.41
C TRP A 161 3.14 19.11 -1.60
N LEU A 162 3.13 18.57 -2.82
CA LEU A 162 3.56 17.20 -3.10
C LEU A 162 4.95 16.85 -2.51
N PRO A 163 6.00 17.71 -2.58
CA PRO A 163 7.31 17.40 -1.98
C PRO A 163 7.29 17.21 -0.45
N LYS A 164 6.23 17.65 0.24
CA LYS A 164 6.05 17.46 1.69
C LYS A 164 5.50 16.08 2.03
N LEU A 165 4.93 15.37 1.06
CA LEU A 165 4.28 14.07 1.23
C LEU A 165 5.27 12.95 0.92
N LYS A 166 5.57 12.13 1.92
CA LYS A 166 6.58 11.07 1.90
C LYS A 166 5.98 9.67 1.91
N HIS A 167 4.80 9.52 2.51
CA HIS A 167 4.16 8.21 2.73
C HIS A 167 2.70 8.25 2.30
N ALA A 168 2.40 7.59 1.19
CA ALA A 168 1.06 7.28 0.71
C ALA A 168 1.17 6.13 -0.30
N GLY A 169 0.15 5.28 -0.41
CA GLY A 169 0.09 4.26 -1.47
C GLY A 169 -0.08 4.92 -2.84
N ALA A 170 -1.13 5.72 -2.99
CA ALA A 170 -1.37 6.56 -4.16
C ALA A 170 -1.66 8.00 -3.73
N ILE A 171 -1.16 8.97 -4.51
CA ILE A 171 -1.42 10.40 -4.30
C ILE A 171 -2.19 10.95 -5.49
N PHE A 172 -3.35 11.52 -5.22
CA PHE A 172 -4.22 12.14 -6.20
C PHE A 172 -4.11 13.66 -6.10
N LEU A 173 -3.78 14.32 -7.20
CA LEU A 173 -3.35 15.73 -7.18
C LEU A 173 -4.42 16.66 -7.75
N GLY A 174 -4.96 17.51 -6.87
CA GLY A 174 -5.92 18.53 -7.21
C GLY A 174 -7.37 18.03 -7.22
N ARG A 175 -8.29 18.99 -7.23
CA ARG A 175 -9.74 18.79 -7.04
C ARG A 175 -10.47 17.90 -8.05
N TRP A 176 -9.81 17.51 -9.13
CA TRP A 176 -10.41 16.75 -10.24
C TRP A 176 -9.94 15.31 -10.28
N SER A 177 -9.06 14.91 -9.35
CA SER A 177 -8.47 13.58 -9.28
C SER A 177 -9.05 12.86 -8.08
N SER A 178 -10.26 12.32 -8.20
CA SER A 178 -10.83 11.47 -7.15
C SER A 178 -10.19 10.08 -7.15
N GLU A 179 -10.25 9.41 -6.01
CA GLU A 179 -9.83 8.02 -5.81
C GLU A 179 -10.37 7.09 -6.91
N ALA A 180 -11.66 7.23 -7.23
CA ALA A 180 -12.34 6.43 -8.24
C ALA A 180 -11.65 6.50 -9.62
N ILE A 181 -11.06 7.64 -10.00
CA ILE A 181 -10.34 7.74 -11.29
C ILE A 181 -9.08 6.85 -11.26
N GLY A 182 -8.37 6.82 -10.13
CA GLY A 182 -7.21 5.95 -9.93
C GLY A 182 -7.57 4.47 -9.95
N ASP A 183 -8.66 4.13 -9.28
CA ASP A 183 -9.11 2.75 -9.12
C ASP A 183 -9.50 2.08 -10.44
N TYR A 184 -10.00 2.86 -11.40
CA TYR A 184 -10.61 2.30 -12.60
C TYR A 184 -9.87 2.61 -13.89
N CYS A 185 -9.33 3.82 -14.09
CA CYS A 185 -8.95 4.25 -15.44
C CYS A 185 -7.69 5.12 -15.57
N ALA A 186 -7.10 5.62 -14.49
CA ALA A 186 -5.89 6.45 -14.59
C ALA A 186 -4.64 5.68 -15.03
N GLY A 187 -4.57 4.37 -14.73
CA GLY A 187 -3.46 3.49 -15.09
C GLY A 187 -2.61 2.93 -13.92
N PRO A 188 -2.37 3.66 -12.81
CA PRO A 188 -1.76 3.08 -11.61
C PRO A 188 -2.56 1.89 -11.06
N ASN A 189 -1.91 1.05 -10.25
CA ASN A 189 -2.56 -0.12 -9.65
C ASN A 189 -3.24 0.26 -8.34
N HIS A 190 -4.49 -0.18 -8.14
CA HIS A 190 -5.25 0.05 -6.91
C HIS A 190 -5.01 -0.97 -5.80
N VAL A 191 -4.12 -1.97 -6.01
CA VAL A 191 -3.67 -2.84 -4.92
C VAL A 191 -2.54 -2.10 -4.20
N LEU A 192 -2.91 -1.42 -3.12
CA LEU A 192 -2.09 -0.47 -2.42
C LEU A 192 -1.77 -0.92 -0.98
N PRO A 193 -0.68 -0.40 -0.40
CA PRO A 193 -0.33 -0.67 0.99
C PRO A 193 -1.28 0.06 1.95
N THR A 194 -1.93 -0.69 2.85
CA THR A 194 -2.90 -0.16 3.83
C THR A 194 -2.37 -0.18 5.26
N ALA A 195 -3.12 0.37 6.22
CA ALA A 195 -2.83 0.34 7.66
C ALA A 195 -1.42 0.84 8.02
N GLY A 196 -0.99 1.94 7.38
CA GLY A 196 0.32 2.56 7.60
C GLY A 196 1.49 1.86 6.92
N SER A 197 1.26 0.78 6.16
CA SER A 197 2.34 0.05 5.47
C SER A 197 2.94 0.83 4.30
N ALA A 198 2.33 1.92 3.83
CA ALA A 198 2.90 2.84 2.84
C ALA A 198 4.24 3.48 3.28
N ARG A 199 4.64 3.27 4.54
CA ARG A 199 5.96 3.62 5.07
C ARG A 199 7.11 2.79 4.51
N PHE A 200 6.83 1.55 4.12
CA PHE A 200 7.85 0.57 3.72
C PHE A 200 7.43 -0.34 2.56
N SER A 201 6.15 -0.31 2.18
CA SER A 201 5.58 -1.05 1.05
C SER A 201 5.27 -0.10 -0.10
N SER A 202 5.10 -0.65 -1.30
CA SER A 202 4.76 0.08 -2.51
C SER A 202 3.47 -0.47 -3.13
N PRO A 203 2.79 0.30 -4.00
CA PRO A 203 1.73 -0.21 -4.86
C PRO A 203 2.17 -1.46 -5.62
N LEU A 204 1.25 -2.40 -5.82
CA LEU A 204 1.51 -3.57 -6.65
C LEU A 204 1.94 -3.14 -8.05
N GLY A 205 3.09 -3.60 -8.51
CA GLY A 205 3.64 -3.22 -9.80
C GLY A 205 4.31 -4.36 -10.55
N VAL A 206 4.84 -4.09 -11.73
CA VAL A 206 5.58 -5.09 -12.52
C VAL A 206 6.77 -5.70 -11.76
N TYR A 207 7.34 -4.95 -10.82
CA TYR A 207 8.47 -5.40 -10.00
C TYR A 207 8.07 -6.51 -9.02
N ASP A 208 6.80 -6.62 -8.65
CA ASP A 208 6.29 -7.69 -7.80
C ASP A 208 6.29 -9.06 -8.47
N PHE A 209 6.31 -9.08 -9.80
CA PHE A 209 6.32 -10.31 -10.61
C PHE A 209 7.72 -10.64 -11.13
N GLN A 210 8.75 -9.97 -10.61
CA GLN A 210 10.14 -10.14 -11.01
C GLN A 210 11.01 -10.50 -9.80
N LYS A 211 12.12 -11.19 -10.07
CA LYS A 211 13.21 -11.41 -9.11
C LYS A 211 14.52 -10.90 -9.70
N ARG A 212 15.40 -10.38 -8.84
CA ARG A 212 16.73 -9.90 -9.23
C ARG A 212 17.79 -10.87 -8.70
N SER A 213 18.76 -11.19 -9.55
CA SER A 213 19.93 -12.00 -9.17
C SER A 213 21.20 -11.17 -9.31
N SER A 214 22.03 -11.14 -8.26
CA SER A 214 23.38 -10.59 -8.37
C SER A 214 24.28 -11.58 -9.09
N VAL A 215 25.00 -11.12 -10.12
CA VAL A 215 25.99 -11.91 -10.85
C VAL A 215 27.36 -11.33 -10.57
N ILE A 216 28.24 -12.14 -9.97
CA ILE A 216 29.59 -11.71 -9.59
C ILE A 216 30.59 -12.58 -10.34
N GLY A 217 31.34 -11.95 -11.25
CA GLY A 217 32.49 -12.54 -11.92
C GLY A 217 33.72 -11.70 -11.61
N VAL A 218 34.80 -12.35 -11.15
CA VAL A 218 36.07 -11.69 -10.86
C VAL A 218 37.20 -12.38 -11.62
N SER A 219 38.15 -11.60 -12.11
CA SER A 219 39.38 -12.16 -12.71
C SER A 219 40.25 -12.85 -11.66
N GLN A 220 41.19 -13.67 -12.09
CA GLN A 220 42.16 -14.31 -11.18
C GLN A 220 42.93 -13.27 -10.34
N ALA A 221 43.37 -12.16 -10.95
CA ALA A 221 44.07 -11.09 -10.24
C ALA A 221 43.18 -10.41 -9.18
N ALA A 222 41.91 -10.16 -9.51
CA ALA A 222 40.95 -9.60 -8.56
C ALA A 222 40.62 -10.58 -7.44
N ALA A 223 40.43 -11.86 -7.75
CA ALA A 223 40.21 -12.92 -6.78
C ALA A 223 41.39 -13.03 -5.80
N ALA A 224 42.61 -12.90 -6.29
CA ALA A 224 43.78 -12.94 -5.42
C ALA A 224 43.86 -11.73 -4.47
N ARG A 225 43.54 -10.53 -4.96
CA ARG A 225 43.51 -9.30 -4.15
C ARG A 225 42.37 -9.31 -3.13
N LEU A 226 41.14 -9.57 -3.57
CA LEU A 226 39.94 -9.59 -2.74
C LEU A 226 39.95 -10.76 -1.76
N GLY A 227 40.51 -11.91 -2.18
CA GLY A 227 40.65 -13.09 -1.33
C GLY A 227 41.44 -12.80 -0.06
N LYS A 228 42.51 -11.98 -0.13
CA LYS A 228 43.29 -11.58 1.05
C LYS A 228 42.43 -10.85 2.08
N LEU A 229 41.62 -9.88 1.63
CA LEU A 229 40.70 -9.15 2.48
C LEU A 229 39.62 -10.08 3.05
N ALA A 230 38.98 -10.88 2.19
CA ALA A 230 37.93 -11.81 2.59
C ALA A 230 38.42 -12.84 3.61
N ALA A 231 39.66 -13.30 3.49
CA ALA A 231 40.26 -14.23 4.45
C ALA A 231 40.41 -13.61 5.84
N VAL A 232 40.89 -12.37 5.94
CA VAL A 232 41.04 -11.66 7.22
C VAL A 232 39.69 -11.46 7.88
N LEU A 233 38.69 -11.01 7.12
CA LEU A 233 37.32 -10.82 7.65
C LEU A 233 36.74 -12.14 8.14
N ALA A 234 36.83 -13.20 7.33
CA ALA A 234 36.30 -14.51 7.69
C ALA A 234 37.03 -15.15 8.88
N GLU A 235 38.33 -14.91 9.07
CA GLU A 235 39.06 -15.34 10.27
C GLU A 235 38.59 -14.58 11.51
N GLY A 236 38.39 -13.26 11.41
CA GLY A 236 37.83 -12.43 12.49
C GLY A 236 36.42 -12.84 12.91
N GLU A 237 35.62 -13.35 11.98
CA GLU A 237 34.28 -13.92 12.24
C GLU A 237 34.30 -15.38 12.71
N GLY A 238 35.47 -16.03 12.78
CA GLY A 238 35.61 -17.44 13.15
C GLY A 238 35.16 -18.44 12.06
N LEU A 239 34.95 -17.99 10.82
CA LEU A 239 34.48 -18.79 9.69
C LEU A 239 35.66 -19.41 8.92
N THR A 240 36.34 -20.40 9.51
CA THR A 240 37.58 -20.97 8.96
C THR A 240 37.45 -21.48 7.51
N ALA A 241 36.33 -22.11 7.14
CA ALA A 241 36.14 -22.62 5.79
C ALA A 241 36.01 -21.48 4.74
N HIS A 242 35.36 -20.37 5.10
CA HIS A 242 35.26 -19.19 4.23
C HIS A 242 36.64 -18.57 4.01
N ALA A 243 37.42 -18.42 5.09
CA ALA A 243 38.78 -17.89 4.99
C ALA A 243 39.68 -18.76 4.11
N ARG A 244 39.68 -20.09 4.33
CA ARG A 244 40.47 -21.03 3.52
C ARG A 244 40.04 -21.01 2.05
N SER A 245 38.74 -20.94 1.77
CA SER A 245 38.23 -20.84 0.40
C SER A 245 38.79 -19.62 -0.33
N ALA A 246 38.79 -18.45 0.34
CA ALA A 246 39.39 -17.21 -0.18
C ALA A 246 40.92 -17.32 -0.33
N GLN A 247 41.60 -17.95 0.62
CA GLN A 247 43.05 -18.17 0.60
C GLN A 247 43.52 -18.99 -0.61
N MET A 248 42.75 -20.01 -1.02
CA MET A 248 43.07 -20.82 -2.22
C MET A 248 43.11 -20.02 -3.53
N ARG A 249 42.71 -18.74 -3.54
CA ARG A 249 42.73 -17.88 -4.74
C ARG A 249 43.98 -17.00 -4.82
N PHE A 250 44.85 -16.99 -3.81
CA PHE A 250 46.11 -16.24 -3.80
C PHE A 250 47.29 -16.93 -3.12
N LYS A 251 47.05 -18.02 -2.40
CA LYS A 251 48.09 -18.96 -1.98
C LYS A 251 48.35 -19.93 -3.13
#